data_AF-A0A7C1BFE0-F1
#
_entry.id   AF-A0A7C1BFE0-F1
#
_cell.length_a   1.000
_cell.length_b   1.000
_cell.length_c   1.000
_cell.angle_alpha   90.00
_cell.angle_beta   90.00
_cell.angle_gamma   90.00
#
_symmetry.space_group_name_H-M   'P 1'
#
loop_
_entity.id
_entity.type
_entity.pdbx_description
1 polymer ?
#
loop_
_entity_poly.entity_id
_entity_poly.type
_entity_poly.pdbx_seq_one_letter_code
_entity_poly.pdbx_strand_id
1 'polypeptide(L)'
;MRKRHHFFFIFVLIFYFSCAGCTNSELEDAKTELKAAEEKIGMLESSLKEADEELESVKAENMRLTEEIVKLQEDFNTLKRKNTILSGTCERLDAWSKKLADGYGPGIWYMDESTLPVFVESMKSSDINGIVQELNDRFRKDHLPNIILKEVVDKRAYLGIDDDDLLTRRMGSHGARSYINAVTYSITSVKGIDCIWLDFEEGDHAVPGEYCR
;
A
#
# COMPACT_ATOMS: atom_id res chain seq x y z
N MET A 1 -79.53 -83.46 0.86
CA MET A 1 -78.35 -82.60 1.18
C MET A 1 -77.27 -82.69 0.07
N ARG A 2 -77.52 -82.18 -1.15
CA ARG A 2 -76.51 -82.27 -2.24
C ARG A 2 -76.33 -81.00 -3.10
N LYS A 3 -77.03 -79.90 -2.77
CA LYS A 3 -76.99 -78.63 -3.52
C LYS A 3 -76.16 -77.51 -2.86
N ARG A 4 -75.59 -77.72 -1.68
CA ARG A 4 -74.81 -76.69 -0.95
C ARG A 4 -73.30 -76.70 -1.25
N HIS A 5 -72.75 -77.77 -1.83
CA HIS A 5 -71.32 -77.86 -2.13
C HIS A 5 -70.90 -77.22 -3.46
N HIS A 6 -71.79 -77.11 -4.45
CA HIS A 6 -71.45 -76.46 -5.72
C HIS A 6 -71.40 -74.94 -5.65
N PHE A 7 -72.21 -74.32 -4.79
CA PHE A 7 -72.17 -72.86 -4.62
C PHE A 7 -70.88 -72.39 -3.94
N PHE A 8 -70.35 -73.19 -3.00
CA PHE A 8 -69.09 -72.89 -2.31
C PHE A 8 -67.87 -73.03 -3.23
N PHE A 9 -67.89 -74.00 -4.15
CA PHE A 9 -66.78 -74.21 -5.09
C PHE A 9 -66.70 -73.13 -6.18
N ILE A 10 -67.84 -72.58 -6.62
CA ILE A 10 -67.88 -71.48 -7.60
C ILE A 10 -67.41 -70.17 -6.95
N PHE A 11 -67.77 -69.91 -5.69
CA PHE A 11 -67.31 -68.70 -4.99
C PHE A 11 -65.80 -68.71 -4.72
N VAL A 12 -65.22 -69.86 -4.38
CA VAL A 12 -63.76 -70.01 -4.20
C VAL A 12 -63.02 -69.83 -5.53
N LEU A 13 -63.56 -70.33 -6.65
CA LEU A 13 -62.96 -70.14 -7.97
C LEU A 13 -63.04 -68.69 -8.48
N ILE A 14 -64.12 -67.96 -8.20
CA ILE A 14 -64.23 -66.53 -8.53
C ILE A 14 -63.32 -65.68 -7.63
N PHE A 15 -63.11 -66.06 -6.37
CA PHE A 15 -62.16 -65.37 -5.49
C PHE A 15 -60.70 -65.63 -5.88
N TYR A 16 -60.37 -66.82 -6.39
CA TYR A 16 -59.04 -67.12 -6.93
C TYR A 16 -58.76 -66.46 -8.29
N PHE A 17 -59.78 -66.28 -9.14
CA PHE A 17 -59.59 -65.59 -10.44
C PHE A 17 -59.57 -64.06 -10.34
N SER A 18 -60.15 -63.46 -9.30
CA SER A 18 -60.08 -62.00 -9.09
C SER A 18 -58.76 -61.53 -8.46
N CYS A 19 -57.94 -62.41 -7.89
CA CYS A 19 -56.63 -62.05 -7.32
C CYS A 19 -55.43 -62.28 -8.26
N ALA A 20 -55.62 -62.91 -9.43
CA ALA A 20 -54.52 -63.18 -10.36
C ALA A 20 -54.28 -62.05 -11.39
N GLY A 21 -55.18 -61.06 -11.48
CA GLY A 21 -55.10 -59.95 -12.43
C GLY A 21 -54.45 -58.67 -11.90
N CYS A 22 -54.31 -58.50 -10.58
CA CYS A 22 -53.78 -57.27 -9.97
C CYS A 22 -52.26 -57.32 -9.67
N THR A 23 -51.62 -58.48 -9.71
CA THR A 23 -50.21 -58.64 -9.27
C THR A 23 -49.16 -58.30 -10.32
N ASN A 24 -49.52 -58.29 -11.62
CA ASN A 24 -48.56 -58.00 -12.69
C ASN A 24 -48.38 -56.49 -12.96
N SER A 25 -49.42 -55.66 -12.76
CA SER A 25 -49.32 -54.21 -12.94
C SER A 25 -48.45 -53.59 -11.85
N GLU A 26 -48.73 -53.93 -10.59
CA GLU A 26 -47.97 -53.43 -9.42
C GLU A 26 -46.49 -53.82 -9.48
N LEU A 27 -46.16 -54.99 -10.05
CA LEU A 27 -44.78 -55.45 -10.24
C LEU A 27 -44.04 -54.67 -11.33
N GLU A 28 -44.70 -54.37 -12.45
CA GLU A 28 -44.09 -53.57 -13.53
C GLU A 28 -43.94 -52.10 -13.13
N ASP A 29 -44.90 -51.56 -12.37
CA ASP A 29 -44.80 -50.22 -11.77
C ASP A 29 -43.61 -50.16 -10.80
N ALA A 30 -43.47 -51.15 -9.90
CA ALA A 30 -42.34 -51.24 -8.97
C ALA A 30 -40.97 -51.38 -9.68
N LYS A 31 -40.90 -52.12 -10.80
CA LYS A 31 -39.67 -52.20 -11.61
C LYS A 31 -39.31 -50.88 -12.26
N THR A 32 -40.32 -50.15 -12.74
CA THR A 32 -40.13 -48.84 -13.37
C THR A 32 -39.65 -47.81 -12.35
N GLU A 33 -40.24 -47.83 -11.15
CA GLU A 33 -39.79 -47.00 -10.03
C GLU A 33 -38.38 -47.37 -9.56
N LEU A 34 -38.05 -48.66 -9.48
CA LEU A 34 -36.70 -49.12 -9.13
C LEU A 34 -35.66 -48.61 -10.13
N LYS A 35 -35.93 -48.73 -11.43
CA LYS A 35 -35.04 -48.22 -12.48
C LYS A 35 -34.87 -46.69 -12.40
N ALA A 36 -35.96 -45.96 -12.15
CA ALA A 36 -35.88 -44.50 -11.96
C ALA A 36 -35.10 -44.11 -10.70
N ALA A 37 -35.17 -44.91 -9.63
CA ALA A 37 -34.38 -44.72 -8.43
C ALA A 37 -32.89 -45.00 -8.67
N GLU A 38 -32.55 -46.07 -9.40
CA GLU A 38 -31.17 -46.39 -9.79
C GLU A 38 -30.54 -45.28 -10.64
N GLU A 39 -31.27 -44.74 -11.62
CA GLU A 39 -30.81 -43.60 -12.43
C GLU A 39 -30.56 -42.35 -11.57
N LYS A 40 -31.46 -42.07 -10.61
CA LYS A 40 -31.26 -40.95 -9.66
C LYS A 40 -30.05 -41.16 -8.75
N ILE A 41 -29.82 -42.39 -8.27
CA ILE A 41 -28.65 -42.71 -7.46
C ILE A 41 -27.37 -42.44 -8.28
N GLY A 42 -27.31 -42.90 -9.53
CA GLY A 42 -26.15 -42.64 -10.39
C GLY A 42 -25.90 -41.15 -10.65
N MET A 43 -26.95 -40.34 -10.85
CA MET A 43 -26.81 -38.88 -10.97
C MET A 43 -26.29 -38.25 -9.69
N LEU A 44 -26.84 -38.64 -8.53
CA LEU A 44 -26.40 -38.12 -7.23
C LEU A 44 -24.96 -38.50 -6.92
N GLU A 45 -24.53 -39.71 -7.26
CA GLU A 45 -23.13 -40.14 -7.10
C GLU A 45 -22.17 -39.30 -7.97
N SER A 46 -22.56 -38.99 -9.21
CA SER A 46 -21.77 -38.11 -10.10
C SER A 46 -21.65 -36.70 -9.53
N SER A 47 -22.78 -36.10 -9.11
CA SER A 47 -22.78 -34.76 -8.52
C SER A 47 -22.02 -34.71 -7.19
N LEU A 48 -22.09 -35.77 -6.37
CA LEU A 48 -21.32 -35.86 -5.13
C LEU A 48 -19.80 -35.87 -5.43
N LYS A 49 -19.39 -36.62 -6.46
CA LYS A 49 -17.99 -36.66 -6.88
C LYS A 49 -17.49 -35.30 -7.38
N GLU A 50 -18.28 -34.61 -8.20
CA GLU A 50 -17.94 -33.25 -8.68
C GLU A 50 -17.79 -32.27 -7.51
N ALA A 51 -18.72 -32.31 -6.54
CA ALA A 51 -18.67 -31.47 -5.35
C ALA A 51 -17.43 -31.78 -4.48
N ASP A 52 -17.02 -33.05 -4.36
CA ASP A 52 -15.81 -33.43 -3.64
C ASP A 52 -14.54 -32.91 -4.33
N GLU A 53 -14.48 -32.99 -5.67
CA GLU A 53 -13.34 -32.45 -6.45
C GLU A 53 -13.24 -30.92 -6.32
N GLU A 54 -14.37 -30.20 -6.38
CA GLU A 54 -14.42 -28.75 -6.13
C GLU A 54 -14.00 -28.40 -4.70
N LEU A 55 -14.45 -29.18 -3.71
CA LEU A 55 -14.10 -28.97 -2.30
C LEU A 55 -12.59 -29.10 -2.08
N GLU A 56 -11.95 -30.10 -2.68
CA GLU A 56 -10.50 -30.27 -2.58
C GLU A 56 -9.74 -29.15 -3.30
N SER A 57 -10.23 -28.66 -4.44
CA SER A 57 -9.65 -27.50 -5.14
C SER A 57 -9.72 -26.24 -4.28
N VAL A 58 -10.88 -25.94 -3.70
CA VAL A 58 -11.08 -24.77 -2.82
C VAL A 58 -10.25 -24.87 -1.55
N LYS A 59 -10.08 -26.08 -0.98
CA LYS A 59 -9.17 -26.29 0.16
C LYS A 59 -7.72 -25.97 -0.20
N ALA A 60 -7.24 -26.43 -1.35
CA ALA A 60 -5.88 -26.15 -1.81
C ALA A 60 -5.66 -24.65 -2.03
N GLU A 61 -6.63 -23.95 -2.62
CA GLU A 61 -6.56 -22.50 -2.79
C GLU A 61 -6.58 -21.75 -1.44
N ASN A 62 -7.42 -22.16 -0.50
CA ASN A 62 -7.45 -21.57 0.85
C ASN A 62 -6.12 -21.76 1.59
N MET A 63 -5.47 -22.92 1.44
CA MET A 63 -4.13 -23.14 2.00
C MET A 63 -3.11 -22.17 1.38
N ARG A 64 -3.10 -22.04 0.04
CA ARG A 64 -2.21 -21.11 -0.66
C ARG A 64 -2.41 -19.66 -0.22
N LEU A 65 -3.67 -19.21 -0.14
CA LEU A 65 -3.99 -17.84 0.31
C LEU A 65 -3.59 -17.62 1.76
N THR A 66 -3.73 -18.62 2.62
CA THR A 66 -3.30 -18.54 4.02
C THR A 66 -1.78 -18.34 4.12
N GLU A 67 -0.99 -19.07 3.34
CA GLU A 67 0.46 -18.91 3.27
C GLU A 67 0.85 -17.51 2.77
N GLU A 68 0.16 -17.00 1.75
CA GLU A 68 0.38 -15.67 1.19
C GLU A 68 0.08 -14.57 2.21
N ILE A 69 -1.00 -14.71 2.98
CA ILE A 69 -1.35 -13.79 4.08
C ILE A 69 -0.27 -13.76 5.15
N VAL A 70 0.24 -14.93 5.57
CA VAL A 70 1.31 -15.01 6.58
C VAL A 70 2.56 -14.30 6.09
N LYS A 71 2.97 -14.54 4.83
CA LYS A 71 4.13 -13.87 4.24
C LYS A 71 3.97 -12.35 4.19
N LEU A 72 2.82 -11.86 3.75
CA LEU A 72 2.54 -10.42 3.70
C LEU A 72 2.55 -9.79 5.10
N GLN A 73 2.09 -10.49 6.12
CA GLN A 73 2.16 -10.03 7.51
C GLN A 73 3.60 -9.92 8.00
N GLU A 74 4.47 -10.87 7.66
CA GLU A 74 5.90 -10.83 7.98
C GLU A 74 6.62 -9.66 7.30
N ASP A 75 6.36 -9.45 6.00
CA ASP A 75 6.92 -8.35 5.23
C ASP A 75 6.46 -7.00 5.78
N PHE A 76 5.17 -6.86 6.09
CA PHE A 76 4.62 -5.65 6.71
C PHE A 76 5.28 -5.35 8.06
N ASN A 77 5.43 -6.36 8.92
CA ASN A 77 6.10 -6.20 10.21
C ASN A 77 7.57 -5.80 10.05
N THR A 78 8.26 -6.35 9.05
CA THR A 78 9.65 -6.00 8.72
C THR A 78 9.76 -4.55 8.25
N LEU A 79 8.90 -4.13 7.33
CA LEU A 79 8.84 -2.73 6.85
C LEU A 79 8.52 -1.76 7.98
N LYS A 80 7.56 -2.11 8.84
CA LYS A 80 7.22 -1.30 10.01
C LYS A 80 8.40 -1.08 10.94
N ARG A 81 9.17 -2.13 11.26
CA ARG A 81 10.39 -2.02 12.08
C ARG A 81 11.44 -1.12 11.42
N LYS A 82 11.70 -1.31 10.11
CA LYS A 82 12.63 -0.46 9.36
C LYS A 82 12.21 1.00 9.40
N ASN A 83 10.92 1.29 9.21
CA ASN A 83 10.39 2.65 9.27
C ASN A 83 10.59 3.28 10.66
N THR A 84 10.33 2.54 11.75
CA THR A 84 10.59 3.01 13.11
C THR A 84 12.07 3.34 13.33
N ILE A 85 12.98 2.48 12.87
CA ILE A 85 14.43 2.70 12.98
C ILE A 85 14.86 3.94 12.18
N LEU A 86 14.35 4.09 10.96
CA LEU A 86 14.64 5.24 10.10
C LEU A 86 14.13 6.53 10.74
N SER A 87 12.89 6.55 11.23
CA SER A 87 12.31 7.71 11.93
C SER A 87 13.17 8.15 13.11
N GLY A 88 13.54 7.23 13.99
CA GLY A 88 14.41 7.54 15.12
C GLY A 88 15.83 7.98 14.72
N THR A 89 16.32 7.53 13.56
CA THR A 89 17.60 7.98 13.01
C THR A 89 17.50 9.40 12.46
N CYS A 90 16.41 9.73 11.76
CA CYS A 90 16.12 11.08 11.29
C CYS A 90 16.02 12.07 12.45
N GLU A 91 15.28 11.75 13.52
CA GLU A 91 15.18 12.61 14.72
C GLU A 91 16.55 12.88 15.36
N ARG A 92 17.40 11.85 15.44
CA ARG A 92 18.76 11.99 15.99
C ARG A 92 19.66 12.83 15.10
N LEU A 93 19.58 12.65 13.79
CA LEU A 93 20.34 13.42 12.81
C LEU A 93 19.94 14.89 12.82
N ASP A 94 18.64 15.15 12.94
CA ASP A 94 18.08 16.49 13.05
C ASP A 94 18.59 17.21 14.30
N ALA A 95 18.45 16.57 15.46
CA ALA A 95 18.98 17.09 16.73
C ALA A 95 20.50 17.31 16.71
N TRP A 96 21.25 16.43 16.04
CA TRP A 96 22.69 16.57 15.87
C TRP A 96 23.05 17.73 14.95
N SER A 97 22.37 17.87 13.82
CA SER A 97 22.57 18.96 12.86
C SER A 97 22.30 20.31 13.50
N LYS A 98 21.22 20.43 14.28
CA LYS A 98 20.92 21.63 15.07
C LYS A 98 22.04 21.98 16.05
N LYS A 99 22.53 21.00 16.82
CA LYS A 99 23.67 21.22 17.75
C LYS A 99 24.94 21.66 17.05
N LEU A 100 25.25 21.10 15.87
CA LEU A 100 26.40 21.52 15.09
C LEU A 100 26.24 22.96 14.61
N ALA A 101 25.06 23.30 14.09
CA ALA A 101 24.81 24.63 13.58
C ALA A 101 24.85 25.71 14.67
N ASP A 102 24.33 25.39 15.86
CA ASP A 102 24.46 26.27 17.03
C ASP A 102 25.93 26.44 17.46
N GLY A 103 26.77 25.43 17.24
CA GLY A 103 28.21 25.46 17.58
C GLY A 103 29.09 26.22 16.59
N TYR A 104 28.82 26.12 15.29
CA TYR A 104 29.59 26.79 14.25
C TYR A 104 29.16 28.25 14.02
N GLY A 105 27.92 28.60 14.38
CA GLY A 105 27.35 29.91 14.14
C GLY A 105 26.94 30.12 12.67
N PRO A 106 26.75 31.37 12.25
CA PRO A 106 26.34 31.70 10.88
C PRO A 106 27.35 31.20 9.85
N GLY A 107 26.87 30.51 8.82
CA GLY A 107 27.74 29.93 7.82
C GLY A 107 27.04 29.34 6.60
N ILE A 108 27.86 28.87 5.67
CA ILE A 108 27.42 28.18 4.46
C ILE A 108 27.35 26.69 4.72
N TRP A 109 26.17 26.16 4.44
CA TRP A 109 25.87 24.74 4.47
C TRP A 109 25.65 24.27 3.04
N TYR A 110 26.36 23.21 2.67
CA TYR A 110 26.25 22.64 1.33
C TYR A 110 26.10 21.13 1.44
N MET A 111 25.30 20.56 0.54
CA MET A 111 25.14 19.12 0.43
C MET A 111 26.14 18.62 -0.62
N ASP A 112 26.99 17.67 -0.24
CA ASP A 112 27.80 16.90 -1.19
C ASP A 112 27.01 15.65 -1.64
N GLU A 113 27.70 14.61 -2.13
CA GLU A 113 27.07 13.33 -2.46
C GLU A 113 26.44 12.64 -1.23
N SER A 114 26.73 13.12 0.00
CA SER A 114 26.07 12.66 1.21
C SER A 114 24.71 13.34 1.37
N THR A 115 23.76 12.62 1.95
CA THR A 115 22.39 13.13 2.20
C THR A 115 22.32 14.17 3.32
N LEU A 116 23.45 14.70 3.81
CA LEU A 116 23.54 15.54 5.01
C LEU A 116 24.21 16.88 4.69
N PRO A 117 23.69 18.00 5.22
CA PRO A 117 24.30 19.30 5.02
C PRO A 117 25.63 19.36 5.77
N VAL A 118 26.69 19.70 5.06
CA VAL A 118 28.04 19.87 5.60
C VAL A 118 28.32 21.36 5.79
N PHE A 119 28.84 21.74 6.95
CA PHE A 119 29.31 23.10 7.19
C PHE A 119 30.58 23.35 6.38
N VAL A 120 30.51 24.26 5.41
CA VAL A 120 31.60 24.55 4.48
C VAL A 120 32.42 25.74 4.94
N GLU A 121 31.75 26.80 5.38
CA GLU A 121 32.41 28.07 5.66
C GLU A 121 31.70 28.84 6.77
N SER A 122 32.50 29.39 7.70
CA SER A 122 32.01 30.33 8.71
C SER A 122 31.98 31.74 8.14
N MET A 123 30.84 32.41 8.31
CA MET A 123 30.65 33.77 7.84
C MET A 123 31.05 34.77 8.92
N LYS A 124 31.94 35.70 8.57
CA LYS A 124 32.42 36.75 9.49
C LYS A 124 31.31 37.72 9.92
N SER A 125 30.32 37.94 9.05
CA SER A 125 29.11 38.69 9.38
C SER A 125 27.95 37.72 9.62
N SER A 126 27.18 37.99 10.68
CA SER A 126 25.90 37.32 10.92
C SER A 126 24.77 37.97 10.11
N ASP A 127 25.08 38.63 9.00
CA ASP A 127 24.07 39.32 8.18
C ASP A 127 23.57 38.36 7.11
N ILE A 128 22.24 38.25 7.01
CA ILE A 128 21.57 37.40 6.04
C ILE A 128 21.95 37.77 4.59
N ASN A 129 22.17 39.06 4.29
CA ASN A 129 22.58 39.48 2.95
C ASN A 129 23.95 38.91 2.57
N GLY A 130 24.87 38.83 3.53
CA GLY A 130 26.18 38.22 3.33
C GLY A 130 26.07 36.74 3.01
N ILE A 131 25.20 36.01 3.72
CA ILE A 131 24.95 34.59 3.44
C ILE A 131 24.31 34.40 2.06
N VAL A 132 23.30 35.20 1.72
CA VAL A 132 22.64 35.14 0.40
C VAL A 132 23.64 35.44 -0.72
N GLN A 133 24.50 36.44 -0.55
CA GLN A 133 25.51 36.77 -1.53
C GLN A 133 26.48 35.59 -1.75
N GLU A 134 27.02 35.03 -0.67
CA GLU A 134 27.98 33.92 -0.75
C GLU A 134 27.34 32.64 -1.32
N LEU A 135 26.10 32.33 -0.96
CA LEU A 135 25.34 31.22 -1.58
C LEU A 135 25.18 31.46 -3.08
N ASN A 136 24.79 32.65 -3.49
CA ASN A 136 24.59 32.98 -4.90
C ASN A 136 25.91 32.95 -5.68
N ASP A 137 27.04 33.36 -5.09
CA ASP A 137 28.36 33.22 -5.71
C ASP A 137 28.70 31.75 -6.00
N ARG A 138 28.39 30.84 -5.06
CA ARG A 138 28.58 29.40 -5.22
C ARG A 138 27.61 28.79 -6.23
N PHE A 139 26.32 29.13 -6.12
CA PHE A 139 25.28 28.66 -7.03
C PHE A 139 25.57 29.06 -8.47
N ARG A 140 26.02 30.29 -8.73
CA ARG A 140 26.46 30.70 -10.08
C ARG A 140 27.59 29.83 -10.62
N LYS A 141 28.58 29.50 -9.78
CA LYS A 141 29.70 28.64 -10.18
C LYS A 141 29.23 27.23 -10.56
N ASP A 142 28.25 26.73 -9.83
CA ASP A 142 27.67 25.39 -10.04
C ASP A 142 26.47 25.39 -11.00
N HIS A 143 26.17 26.54 -11.63
CA HIS A 143 25.03 26.74 -12.54
C HIS A 143 23.67 26.40 -11.92
N LEU A 144 23.51 26.74 -10.64
CA LEU A 144 22.28 26.60 -9.87
C LEU A 144 21.52 27.95 -9.80
N PRO A 145 20.21 27.92 -9.51
CA PRO A 145 19.40 29.14 -9.36
C PRO A 145 19.90 30.05 -8.22
N ASN A 146 19.81 31.37 -8.40
CA ASN A 146 20.08 32.33 -7.33
C ASN A 146 18.86 32.49 -6.41
N ILE A 147 19.16 32.86 -5.17
CA ILE A 147 18.21 33.29 -4.15
C ILE A 147 18.04 34.80 -4.19
N ILE A 148 16.80 35.27 -4.10
CA ILE A 148 16.44 36.67 -3.97
C ILE A 148 15.82 36.88 -2.59
N LEU A 149 16.53 37.56 -1.67
CA LEU A 149 15.94 37.93 -0.38
C LEU A 149 14.89 39.03 -0.59
N LYS A 150 13.63 38.73 -0.25
CA LYS A 150 12.50 39.67 -0.37
C LYS A 150 12.36 40.48 0.91
N GLU A 151 12.19 39.80 2.04
CA GLU A 151 12.02 40.43 3.35
C GLU A 151 12.32 39.46 4.49
N VAL A 152 12.42 40.01 5.71
CA VAL A 152 12.51 39.24 6.95
C VAL A 152 11.43 39.74 7.91
N VAL A 153 10.52 38.85 8.31
CA VAL A 153 9.39 39.17 9.21
C VAL A 153 9.28 38.08 10.26
N ASP A 154 9.18 38.45 11.54
CA ASP A 154 8.95 37.53 12.67
C ASP A 154 9.86 36.28 12.65
N LYS A 155 11.16 36.51 12.46
CA LYS A 155 12.20 35.45 12.37
C LYS A 155 12.06 34.50 11.17
N ARG A 156 11.29 34.88 10.16
CA ARG A 156 11.19 34.17 8.89
C ARG A 156 11.79 35.01 7.78
N ALA A 157 12.64 34.40 6.94
CA ALA A 157 13.15 35.05 5.73
C ALA A 157 12.32 34.60 4.51
N TYR A 158 11.78 35.55 3.75
CA TYR A 158 11.04 35.27 2.52
C TYR A 158 11.97 35.41 1.33
N LEU A 159 12.07 34.35 0.53
CA LEU A 159 13.06 34.21 -0.53
C LEU A 159 12.36 33.86 -1.85
N GLY A 160 12.75 34.51 -2.93
CA GLY A 160 12.42 34.09 -4.30
C GLY A 160 13.57 33.31 -4.94
N ILE A 161 13.28 32.54 -5.98
CA ILE A 161 14.25 31.81 -6.81
C ILE A 161 14.14 32.33 -8.25
N ASP A 162 15.25 32.58 -8.94
CA ASP A 162 15.26 33.23 -10.26
C ASP A 162 15.05 32.27 -11.47
N ASP A 163 15.55 31.04 -11.39
CA ASP A 163 15.32 29.95 -12.36
C ASP A 163 14.64 28.78 -11.64
N ASP A 164 13.34 28.93 -11.37
CA ASP A 164 12.55 27.91 -10.68
C ASP A 164 12.30 26.66 -11.52
N ASP A 165 12.26 26.74 -12.85
CA ASP A 165 12.17 25.59 -13.75
C ASP A 165 13.38 24.66 -13.59
N LEU A 166 14.59 25.23 -13.45
CA LEU A 166 15.77 24.43 -13.15
C LEU A 166 15.63 23.68 -11.83
N LEU A 167 15.19 24.37 -10.77
CA LEU A 167 14.97 23.78 -9.45
C LEU A 167 13.90 22.69 -9.46
N THR A 168 12.77 22.95 -10.11
CA THR A 168 11.54 22.18 -9.92
C THR A 168 11.37 21.06 -10.94
N ARG A 169 12.05 21.12 -12.09
CA ARG A 169 11.87 20.16 -13.19
C ARG A 169 13.17 19.58 -13.75
N ARG A 170 14.27 20.35 -13.79
CA ARG A 170 15.48 19.92 -14.54
C ARG A 170 16.58 19.31 -13.68
N MET A 171 16.72 19.68 -12.42
CA MET A 171 17.81 19.17 -11.56
C MET A 171 17.53 17.82 -10.86
N GLY A 172 16.31 17.29 -11.01
CA GLY A 172 15.87 16.07 -10.35
C GLY A 172 15.57 16.24 -8.85
N SER A 173 14.82 15.31 -8.26
CA SER A 173 14.41 15.37 -6.84
C SER A 173 15.58 15.43 -5.86
N HIS A 174 16.69 14.75 -6.16
CA HIS A 174 17.88 14.79 -5.31
C HIS A 174 18.53 16.17 -5.33
N GLY A 175 18.76 16.74 -6.51
CA GLY A 175 19.32 18.08 -6.67
C GLY A 175 18.45 19.14 -6.00
N ALA A 176 17.14 19.08 -6.22
CA ALA A 176 16.17 20.02 -5.65
C ALA A 176 16.19 19.99 -4.11
N ARG A 177 16.19 18.78 -3.53
CA ARG A 177 16.32 18.60 -2.08
C ARG A 177 17.65 19.13 -1.54
N SER A 178 18.75 18.88 -2.24
CA SER A 178 20.08 19.36 -1.84
C SER A 178 20.15 20.89 -1.87
N TYR A 179 19.60 21.52 -2.91
CA TYR A 179 19.48 22.96 -3.03
C TYR A 179 18.67 23.57 -1.88
N ILE A 180 17.44 23.11 -1.67
CA ILE A 180 16.54 23.63 -0.63
C ILE A 180 17.19 23.52 0.75
N ASN A 181 17.85 22.41 1.05
CA ASN A 181 18.54 22.23 2.32
C ASN A 181 19.75 23.16 2.47
N ALA A 182 20.55 23.36 1.42
CA ALA A 182 21.66 24.31 1.46
C ALA A 182 21.17 25.73 1.79
N VAL A 183 20.06 26.16 1.17
CA VAL A 183 19.42 27.45 1.47
C VAL A 183 18.90 27.48 2.90
N THR A 184 18.11 26.47 3.30
CA THR A 184 17.46 26.40 4.61
C THR A 184 18.48 26.46 5.73
N TYR A 185 19.48 25.58 5.72
CA TYR A 185 20.46 25.50 6.81
C TYR A 185 21.35 26.74 6.87
N SER A 186 21.75 27.30 5.72
CA SER A 186 22.57 28.51 5.67
C SER A 186 21.82 29.72 6.20
N ILE A 187 20.59 29.96 5.74
CA ILE A 187 19.82 31.14 6.14
C ILE A 187 19.37 31.04 7.61
N THR A 188 18.92 29.87 8.06
CA THR A 188 18.55 29.63 9.47
C THR A 188 19.75 29.50 10.41
N SER A 189 21.00 29.57 9.90
CA SER A 189 22.19 29.71 10.75
C SER A 189 22.36 31.14 11.28
N VAL A 190 21.68 32.12 10.67
CA VAL A 190 21.65 33.49 11.14
C VAL A 190 20.83 33.58 12.42
N LYS A 191 21.41 34.16 13.47
CA LYS A 191 20.73 34.36 14.75
C LYS A 191 19.47 35.20 14.54
N GLY A 192 18.32 34.65 14.98
CA GLY A 192 17.04 35.33 14.86
C GLY A 192 16.26 34.99 13.59
N ILE A 193 16.73 34.02 12.79
CA ILE A 193 15.97 33.42 11.69
C ILE A 193 15.72 31.94 12.03
N ASP A 194 14.46 31.58 12.23
CA ASP A 194 14.05 30.22 12.61
C ASP A 194 13.63 29.39 11.39
N CYS A 195 13.06 30.04 10.36
CA CYS A 195 12.57 29.40 9.14
C CYS A 195 12.78 30.29 7.90
N ILE A 196 12.68 29.69 6.73
CA ILE A 196 12.57 30.41 5.44
C ILE A 196 11.22 30.11 4.79
N TRP A 197 10.75 31.03 3.96
CA TRP A 197 9.67 30.80 3.01
C TRP A 197 10.24 30.90 1.60
N LEU A 198 10.16 29.82 0.83
CA LEU A 198 10.56 29.80 -0.57
C LEU A 198 9.35 30.05 -1.46
N ASP A 199 9.46 31.07 -2.31
CA ASP A 199 8.42 31.49 -3.26
C ASP A 199 8.90 31.28 -4.70
N PHE A 200 8.40 30.22 -5.33
CA PHE A 200 8.67 29.77 -6.69
C PHE A 200 7.49 28.92 -7.22
N GLU A 201 7.42 28.66 -8.53
CA GLU A 201 6.36 27.81 -9.10
C GLU A 201 6.54 26.33 -8.73
N GLU A 202 5.50 25.67 -8.22
CA GLU A 202 5.57 24.23 -7.90
C GLU A 202 5.87 23.38 -9.15
N GLY A 203 6.67 22.32 -8.97
CA GLY A 203 6.91 21.32 -10.01
C GLY A 203 7.22 19.94 -9.45
N ASP A 204 7.62 19.02 -10.32
CA ASP A 204 7.74 17.59 -10.04
C ASP A 204 8.76 17.24 -8.94
N HIS A 205 9.67 18.17 -8.63
CA HIS A 205 10.79 17.91 -7.74
C HIS A 205 10.87 18.83 -6.52
N ALA A 206 10.14 19.94 -6.51
CA ALA A 206 10.15 20.92 -5.43
C ALA A 206 8.79 21.63 -5.31
N VAL A 207 8.43 21.92 -4.07
CA VAL A 207 7.17 22.58 -3.70
C VAL A 207 7.50 23.88 -2.97
N PRO A 208 6.87 25.02 -3.25
CA PRO A 208 7.11 26.24 -2.50
C PRO A 208 6.56 26.13 -1.07
N GLY A 209 7.02 27.01 -0.17
CA GLY A 209 6.49 27.10 1.18
C GLY A 209 7.54 27.24 2.27
N GLU A 210 7.15 26.86 3.49
CA GLU A 210 7.95 27.02 4.69
C GLU A 210 8.93 25.86 4.90
N TYR A 211 10.20 26.21 5.18
CA TYR A 211 11.26 25.29 5.54
C TYR A 211 11.97 25.79 6.79
N CYS A 212 12.03 24.95 7.82
CA CYS A 212 12.71 25.23 9.07
C CYS A 212 13.83 24.21 9.30
N ARG A 213 14.76 24.55 10.19
CA ARG A 213 15.73 23.58 10.73
C ARG A 213 15.10 22.72 11.82
#